data_AF-V5GBV2-F1
#
_entry.id   AF-V5GBV2-F1
#
_cell.length_a   1.000
_cell.length_b   1.000
_cell.length_c   1.000
_cell.angle_alpha   90.00
_cell.angle_beta   90.00
_cell.angle_gamma   90.00
#
_symmetry.space_group_name_H-M   'P 1'
#
loop_
_entity.id
_entity.type
_entity.pdbx_description
1 polymer ?
#
loop_
_entity_poly.entity_id
_entity_poly.type
_entity_poly.pdbx_seq_one_letter_code
_entity_poly.pdbx_strand_id
1 'polypeptide(L)'
;EKLAEIYYAYNTVHKYLEEPFTSYMPEALFNIARFVMIESSQLGAKGVSQFAILYTLAKQARKLGANKLAKQLFDKIQTLRVPHKFQEQVEIAAISSRARPYSDPEELLPMCYRCSTYNSLAAVSNDCFKCGQRFVYSFVSFELLPLVEFQLEEGITDEEAVRLIETPPSKVTDETWKENVSENQQMLQLTDDSEEEKDPFMSKIMKHEDSNTFSPIVVGKKTLLSLDGSSVLICKWSPP
;
A
#
# COMPACT_ATOMS: atom_id res chain seq x y z
N GLU A 1 15.65 -4.92 13.62
CA GLU A 1 14.25 -4.44 13.53
C GLU A 1 13.36 -5.37 12.71
N LYS A 2 13.65 -5.64 11.42
CA LYS A 2 12.82 -6.50 10.55
C LYS A 2 12.34 -7.84 11.13
N LEU A 3 13.20 -8.57 11.87
CA LEU A 3 12.78 -9.81 12.53
C LEU A 3 11.70 -9.58 13.61
N ALA A 4 11.79 -8.49 14.36
CA ALA A 4 10.81 -8.17 15.39
C ALA A 4 9.44 -7.87 14.77
N GLU A 5 9.42 -7.15 13.64
CA GLU A 5 8.20 -6.88 12.86
C GLU A 5 7.55 -8.18 12.36
N ILE A 6 8.36 -9.11 11.83
CA ILE A 6 7.89 -10.44 11.38
C ILE A 6 7.29 -11.21 12.56
N TYR A 7 7.95 -11.26 13.72
CA TYR A 7 7.42 -11.98 14.88
C TYR A 7 6.16 -11.32 15.47
N TYR A 8 6.09 -9.99 15.47
CA TYR A 8 4.91 -9.25 15.90
C TYR A 8 3.70 -9.60 15.03
N ALA A 9 3.85 -9.53 13.70
CA ALA A 9 2.79 -9.88 12.76
C ALA A 9 2.45 -11.38 12.79
N TYR A 10 3.46 -12.24 12.91
CA TYR A 10 3.28 -13.70 12.97
C TYR A 10 2.54 -14.15 14.25
N ASN A 11 2.73 -13.47 15.37
CA ASN A 11 2.01 -13.77 16.62
C ASN A 11 0.48 -13.74 16.40
N THR A 12 -0.02 -12.77 15.63
CA THR A 12 -1.44 -12.69 15.29
C THR A 12 -1.91 -13.86 14.43
N VAL A 13 -1.10 -14.26 13.44
CA VAL A 13 -1.38 -15.43 12.58
C VAL A 13 -1.38 -16.72 13.40
N HIS A 14 -0.42 -16.87 14.31
CA HIS A 14 -0.31 -18.05 15.17
C HIS A 14 -1.51 -18.16 16.11
N LYS A 15 -1.88 -17.07 16.80
CA LYS A 15 -3.07 -17.02 17.67
C LYS A 15 -4.34 -17.36 16.91
N TYR A 16 -4.50 -16.85 15.68
CA TYR A 16 -5.68 -17.16 14.86
C TYR A 16 -5.86 -18.67 14.57
N LEU A 17 -4.78 -19.46 14.56
CA LEU A 17 -4.88 -20.91 14.32
C LEU A 17 -5.03 -21.74 15.59
N GLU A 18 -4.54 -21.25 16.73
CA GLU A 18 -4.64 -21.94 18.03
C GLU A 18 -5.94 -21.56 18.77
N GLU A 19 -6.41 -20.32 18.62
CA GLU A 19 -7.59 -19.81 19.32
C GLU A 19 -8.87 -20.02 18.48
N PRO A 20 -10.00 -20.42 19.09
CA PRO A 20 -11.24 -20.70 18.37
C PRO A 20 -11.94 -19.44 17.84
N PHE A 21 -11.60 -18.26 18.36
CA PHE A 21 -12.19 -16.98 18.01
C PHE A 21 -11.11 -15.94 17.72
N THR A 22 -11.45 -14.97 16.89
CA THR A 22 -10.58 -13.83 16.59
C THR A 22 -11.41 -12.55 16.58
N SER A 23 -10.84 -11.49 17.14
CA SER A 23 -11.40 -10.14 17.05
C SER A 23 -11.03 -9.43 15.74
N TYR A 24 -10.16 -10.03 14.92
CA TYR A 24 -9.70 -9.41 13.69
C TYR A 24 -10.67 -9.62 12.54
N MET A 25 -10.87 -8.55 11.77
CA MET A 25 -11.59 -8.59 10.50
C MET A 25 -10.83 -9.46 9.48
N PRO A 26 -11.52 -10.15 8.55
CA PRO A 26 -10.89 -10.98 7.53
C PRO A 26 -9.82 -10.25 6.70
N GLU A 27 -10.05 -8.98 6.39
CA GLU A 27 -9.16 -8.08 5.64
C GLU A 27 -7.85 -7.83 6.39
N ALA A 28 -7.93 -7.55 7.70
CA ALA A 28 -6.76 -7.36 8.54
C ALA A 28 -5.91 -8.64 8.61
N LEU A 29 -6.54 -9.81 8.81
CA LEU A 29 -5.82 -11.10 8.81
C LEU A 29 -5.21 -11.43 7.45
N PHE A 30 -5.89 -11.09 6.37
CA PHE A 30 -5.37 -11.24 5.01
C PHE A 30 -4.10 -10.40 4.81
N ASN A 31 -4.15 -9.12 5.18
CA ASN A 31 -3.04 -8.19 5.07
C ASN A 31 -1.85 -8.59 5.95
N ILE A 32 -2.10 -8.97 7.21
CA ILE A 32 -1.07 -9.48 8.14
C ILE A 32 -0.38 -10.71 7.55
N ALA A 33 -1.17 -11.72 7.13
CA ALA A 33 -0.61 -12.96 6.62
C ALA A 33 0.18 -12.73 5.31
N ARG A 34 -0.28 -11.80 4.46
CA ARG A 34 0.43 -11.40 3.24
C ARG A 34 1.76 -10.70 3.55
N PHE A 35 1.76 -9.75 4.49
CA PHE A 35 2.99 -9.07 4.94
C PHE A 35 4.03 -10.08 5.43
N VAL A 36 3.63 -10.99 6.32
CA VAL A 36 4.53 -12.02 6.85
C VAL A 36 5.01 -12.95 5.75
N MET A 37 4.16 -13.35 4.80
CA MET A 37 4.56 -14.20 3.66
C MET A 37 5.69 -13.57 2.84
N ILE A 38 5.59 -12.27 2.55
CA ILE A 38 6.57 -11.53 1.73
C ILE A 38 7.89 -11.39 2.50
N GLU A 39 7.85 -10.84 3.71
CA GLU A 39 9.07 -10.53 4.47
C GLU A 39 9.75 -11.81 5.01
N SER A 40 8.99 -12.86 5.38
CA SER A 40 9.59 -14.14 5.85
C SER A 40 10.30 -14.91 4.73
N SER A 41 9.82 -14.79 3.48
CA SER A 41 10.46 -15.42 2.32
C SER A 41 11.86 -14.84 2.05
N GLN A 42 12.10 -13.59 2.45
CA GLN A 42 13.37 -12.90 2.27
C GLN A 42 14.36 -13.17 3.41
N LEU A 43 13.87 -13.32 4.66
CA LEU A 43 14.72 -13.27 5.85
C LEU A 43 14.96 -14.59 6.59
N GLY A 44 14.39 -15.72 6.14
CA GLY A 44 14.69 -17.03 6.74
C GLY A 44 14.44 -17.10 8.25
N ALA A 45 13.32 -16.52 8.72
CA ALA A 45 13.01 -16.40 10.14
C ALA A 45 12.77 -17.77 10.81
N LYS A 46 13.49 -18.05 11.91
CA LYS A 46 13.34 -19.30 12.69
C LYS A 46 12.05 -19.26 13.51
N GLY A 47 11.36 -20.39 13.66
CA GLY A 47 10.14 -20.48 14.46
C GLY A 47 8.87 -19.94 13.79
N VAL A 48 8.98 -19.46 12.56
CA VAL A 48 7.83 -19.02 11.74
C VAL A 48 7.36 -20.17 10.86
N SER A 49 6.16 -20.70 11.14
CA SER A 49 5.60 -21.79 10.33
C SER A 49 5.07 -21.27 9.00
N GLN A 50 5.70 -21.69 7.90
CA GLN A 50 5.23 -21.38 6.54
C GLN A 50 3.81 -21.92 6.29
N PHE A 51 3.49 -23.11 6.81
CA PHE A 51 2.14 -23.67 6.71
C PHE A 51 1.11 -22.74 7.35
N ALA A 52 1.39 -22.23 8.57
CA ALA A 52 0.46 -21.37 9.28
C ALA A 52 0.14 -20.08 8.52
N ILE A 53 1.17 -19.47 7.92
CA ILE A 53 1.02 -18.25 7.10
C ILE A 53 0.18 -18.53 5.86
N LEU A 54 0.58 -19.52 5.06
CA LEU A 54 -0.08 -19.83 3.80
C LEU A 54 -1.53 -20.29 4.02
N TYR A 55 -1.77 -21.11 5.05
CA TYR A 55 -3.10 -21.61 5.38
C TYR A 55 -4.03 -20.48 5.84
N THR A 56 -3.54 -19.59 6.71
CA THR A 56 -4.30 -18.41 7.14
C THR A 56 -4.63 -17.50 5.96
N LEU A 57 -3.64 -17.20 5.12
CA LEU A 57 -3.82 -16.37 3.94
C LEU A 57 -4.81 -17.00 2.96
N ALA A 58 -4.71 -18.31 2.68
CA ALA A 58 -5.62 -19.02 1.79
C ALA A 58 -7.06 -19.04 2.32
N LYS A 59 -7.24 -19.20 3.64
CA LYS A 59 -8.55 -19.18 4.29
C LYS A 59 -9.21 -17.80 4.18
N GLN A 60 -8.46 -16.71 4.39
CA GLN A 60 -8.99 -15.35 4.21
C GLN A 60 -9.19 -14.98 2.74
N ALA A 61 -8.26 -15.35 1.85
CA ALA A 61 -8.38 -15.13 0.41
C ALA A 61 -9.68 -15.74 -0.14
N ARG A 62 -10.02 -16.95 0.29
CA ARG A 62 -11.28 -17.60 -0.09
C ARG A 62 -12.52 -16.88 0.46
N LYS A 63 -12.46 -16.31 1.67
CA LYS A 63 -13.56 -15.53 2.25
C LYS A 63 -13.77 -14.21 1.51
N LEU A 64 -12.68 -13.54 1.13
CA LEU A 64 -12.69 -12.26 0.43
C LEU A 64 -12.88 -12.40 -1.10
N GLY A 65 -12.94 -13.63 -1.62
CA GLY A 65 -13.16 -13.87 -3.06
C GLY A 65 -11.91 -13.85 -3.93
N ALA A 66 -10.70 -13.70 -3.36
CA ALA A 66 -9.42 -13.86 -4.04
C ALA A 66 -9.14 -15.33 -4.38
N ASN A 67 -9.89 -15.86 -5.34
CA ASN A 67 -9.90 -17.29 -5.67
C ASN A 67 -8.65 -17.71 -6.45
N LYS A 68 -8.04 -16.82 -7.23
CA LYS A 68 -6.79 -17.08 -7.94
C LYS A 68 -5.64 -17.20 -6.94
N LEU A 69 -5.52 -16.26 -5.99
CA LEU A 69 -4.53 -16.37 -4.91
C LEU A 69 -4.78 -17.62 -4.06
N ALA A 70 -6.02 -17.88 -3.66
CA ALA A 70 -6.35 -19.04 -2.82
C ALA A 70 -5.90 -20.36 -3.45
N LYS A 71 -6.16 -20.57 -4.75
CA LYS A 71 -5.69 -21.76 -5.49
C LYS A 71 -4.17 -21.89 -5.47
N GLN A 72 -3.46 -20.81 -5.80
CA GLN A 72 -1.99 -20.81 -5.78
C GLN A 72 -1.42 -21.13 -4.40
N LEU A 73 -2.05 -20.65 -3.33
CA LEU A 73 -1.64 -20.95 -1.97
C LEU A 73 -1.94 -22.40 -1.58
N PHE A 74 -3.09 -22.96 -1.94
CA PHE A 74 -3.39 -24.37 -1.68
C PHE A 74 -2.47 -25.33 -2.43
N ASP A 75 -2.09 -25.00 -3.67
CA ASP A 75 -1.09 -25.76 -4.42
C ASP A 75 0.28 -25.69 -3.74
N LYS A 76 0.68 -24.52 -3.20
CA LYS A 76 1.89 -24.38 -2.39
C LYS A 76 1.81 -25.13 -1.06
N ILE A 77 0.66 -25.21 -0.42
CA ILE A 77 0.50 -25.95 0.85
C ILE A 77 0.72 -27.45 0.65
N GLN A 78 0.37 -28.00 -0.53
CA GLN A 78 0.60 -29.42 -0.84
C GLN A 78 2.09 -29.80 -0.90
N THR A 79 2.99 -28.84 -1.11
CA THR A 79 4.43 -29.10 -1.08
C THR A 79 5.02 -29.04 0.34
N LEU A 80 4.21 -28.66 1.33
CA LEU A 80 4.61 -28.55 2.74
C LEU A 80 4.07 -29.70 3.58
N ARG A 81 4.69 -29.91 4.75
CA ARG A 81 4.20 -30.86 5.75
C ARG A 81 3.00 -30.28 6.50
N VAL A 82 1.80 -30.73 6.14
CA VAL A 82 0.55 -30.34 6.81
C VAL A 82 0.41 -31.04 8.17
N PRO A 83 0.11 -30.32 9.27
CA PRO A 83 -0.20 -30.94 10.55
C PRO A 83 -1.50 -31.75 10.49
N HIS A 84 -1.53 -32.94 11.12
CA HIS A 84 -2.66 -33.88 11.07
C HIS A 84 -4.02 -33.24 11.41
N LYS A 85 -4.03 -32.29 12.37
CA LYS A 85 -5.26 -31.57 12.78
C LYS A 85 -5.92 -30.79 11.63
N PHE A 86 -5.15 -30.35 10.64
CA PHE A 86 -5.62 -29.51 9.53
C PHE A 86 -5.73 -30.25 8.21
N GLN A 87 -5.30 -31.52 8.14
CA GLN A 87 -5.18 -32.25 6.89
C GLN A 87 -6.52 -32.36 6.14
N GLU A 88 -7.56 -32.86 6.80
CA GLU A 88 -8.91 -32.97 6.22
C GLU A 88 -9.44 -31.60 5.75
N GLN A 89 -9.29 -30.56 6.58
CA GLN A 89 -9.75 -29.21 6.25
C GLN A 89 -9.01 -28.63 5.03
N VAL A 90 -7.70 -28.87 4.93
CA VAL A 90 -6.87 -28.43 3.81
C VAL A 90 -7.25 -29.18 2.54
N GLU A 91 -7.45 -30.50 2.60
CA GLU A 91 -7.84 -31.32 1.45
C GLU A 91 -9.20 -30.89 0.89
N ILE A 92 -10.22 -30.75 1.74
CA ILE A 92 -11.54 -30.26 1.35
C ILE A 92 -11.43 -28.84 0.76
N ALA A 93 -10.64 -27.96 1.39
CA ALA A 93 -10.47 -26.59 0.92
C ALA A 93 -9.75 -26.52 -0.44
N ALA A 94 -8.74 -27.35 -0.65
CA ALA A 94 -7.99 -27.43 -1.89
C ALA A 94 -8.90 -27.92 -3.04
N ILE A 95 -9.69 -28.97 -2.82
CA ILE A 95 -10.66 -29.48 -3.80
C ILE A 95 -11.72 -28.41 -4.11
N SER A 96 -12.30 -27.81 -3.07
CA SER A 96 -13.32 -26.77 -3.21
C SER A 96 -12.81 -25.53 -3.96
N SER A 97 -11.53 -25.17 -3.79
CA SER A 97 -10.94 -24.03 -4.48
C SER A 97 -10.96 -24.19 -5.99
N ARG A 98 -10.79 -25.41 -6.52
CA ARG A 98 -10.79 -25.72 -7.96
C ARG A 98 -12.12 -25.41 -8.65
N ALA A 99 -13.23 -25.52 -7.93
CA ALA A 99 -14.57 -25.25 -8.46
C ALA A 99 -14.89 -23.75 -8.65
N ARG A 100 -14.08 -22.85 -8.07
CA ARG A 100 -14.30 -21.40 -8.14
C ARG A 100 -13.64 -20.77 -9.38
N PRO A 101 -14.11 -19.61 -9.87
CA PRO A 101 -13.46 -18.90 -10.97
C PRO A 101 -12.01 -18.52 -10.61
N TYR A 102 -11.12 -18.53 -11.61
CA TYR A 102 -9.72 -18.13 -11.43
C TYR A 102 -9.57 -16.61 -11.59
N SER A 103 -10.10 -15.86 -10.64
CA SER A 103 -10.01 -14.40 -10.58
C SER A 103 -9.82 -13.93 -9.15
N ASP A 104 -9.16 -12.78 -9.01
CA ASP A 104 -9.06 -12.04 -7.75
C ASP A 104 -9.80 -10.70 -7.91
N PRO A 105 -10.46 -10.19 -6.87
CA PRO A 105 -11.11 -8.88 -6.92
C PRO A 105 -10.07 -7.75 -6.94
N GLU A 106 -10.35 -6.69 -7.70
CA GLU A 106 -9.43 -5.57 -7.88
C GLU A 106 -9.20 -4.77 -6.59
N GLU A 107 -10.21 -4.72 -5.72
CA GLU A 107 -10.17 -4.01 -4.43
C GLU A 107 -9.10 -4.57 -3.47
N LEU A 108 -8.73 -5.85 -3.61
CA LEU A 108 -7.70 -6.46 -2.79
C LEU A 108 -6.29 -6.22 -3.35
N LEU A 109 -6.16 -5.79 -4.62
CA LEU A 109 -4.88 -5.63 -5.27
C LEU A 109 -4.12 -4.43 -4.69
N PRO A 110 -2.87 -4.62 -4.22
CA PRO A 110 -1.98 -3.55 -3.81
C PRO A 110 -1.76 -2.50 -4.91
N MET A 111 -2.35 -1.32 -4.72
CA MET A 111 -2.07 -0.17 -5.58
C MET A 111 -0.75 0.48 -5.17
N CYS A 112 0.10 0.78 -6.15
CA CYS A 112 1.25 1.63 -5.93
C CYS A 112 0.84 3.10 -6.00
N TYR A 113 0.96 3.83 -4.90
CA TYR A 113 0.63 5.27 -4.84
C TYR A 113 1.57 6.18 -5.65
N ARG A 114 2.66 5.63 -6.21
CA ARG A 114 3.57 6.36 -7.10
C ARG A 114 3.18 6.24 -8.58
N CYS A 115 2.84 5.05 -9.06
CA CYS A 115 2.61 4.80 -10.49
C CYS A 115 1.20 4.28 -10.80
N SER A 116 0.30 4.35 -9.81
CA SER A 116 -1.10 3.91 -9.86
C SER A 116 -1.29 2.48 -10.40
N THR A 117 -0.25 1.66 -10.31
CA THR A 117 -0.23 0.30 -10.87
C THR A 117 -0.64 -0.69 -9.79
N TYR A 118 -1.58 -1.57 -10.13
CA TYR A 118 -2.01 -2.68 -9.26
C TYR A 118 -1.02 -3.84 -9.33
N ASN A 119 -0.53 -4.27 -8.18
CA ASN A 119 0.43 -5.36 -8.07
C ASN A 119 -0.29 -6.68 -7.76
N SER A 120 0.30 -7.78 -8.19
CA SER A 120 -0.25 -9.12 -7.94
C SER A 120 -0.27 -9.46 -6.45
N LEU A 121 -1.35 -10.10 -5.99
CA LEU A 121 -1.44 -10.61 -4.61
C LEU A 121 -0.36 -11.64 -4.29
N ALA A 122 0.12 -12.37 -5.29
CA ALA A 122 1.15 -13.40 -5.19
C ALA A 122 2.58 -12.87 -5.33
N ALA A 123 2.78 -11.55 -5.23
CA ALA A 123 4.11 -10.94 -5.24
C ALA A 123 5.01 -11.55 -4.16
N VAL A 124 6.29 -11.76 -4.52
CA VAL A 124 7.32 -12.34 -3.65
C VAL A 124 8.14 -11.26 -2.95
N SER A 125 8.08 -10.04 -3.47
CA SER A 125 8.86 -8.89 -3.01
C SER A 125 7.92 -7.80 -2.49
N ASN A 126 8.49 -6.88 -1.69
CA ASN A 126 7.74 -5.81 -1.05
C ASN A 126 7.89 -4.48 -1.80
N ASP A 127 7.96 -4.58 -3.12
CA ASP A 127 8.23 -3.50 -4.06
C ASP A 127 7.25 -3.56 -5.22
N CYS A 128 6.98 -2.40 -5.79
CA CYS A 128 6.17 -2.33 -6.99
C CYS A 128 6.96 -2.87 -8.19
N PHE A 129 6.35 -3.76 -8.98
CA PHE A 129 7.02 -4.36 -10.13
C PHE A 129 7.34 -3.36 -11.26
N LYS A 130 6.62 -2.22 -11.32
CA LYS A 130 6.80 -1.19 -12.37
C LYS A 130 7.84 -0.14 -11.97
N CYS A 131 7.72 0.46 -10.79
CA CYS A 131 8.57 1.60 -10.38
C CYS A 131 9.59 1.26 -9.27
N GLY A 132 9.57 0.03 -8.74
CA GLY A 132 10.46 -0.39 -7.65
C GLY A 132 10.19 0.28 -6.30
N GLN A 133 9.13 1.08 -6.16
CA GLN A 133 8.76 1.70 -4.89
C GLN A 133 8.50 0.63 -3.83
N ARG A 134 9.21 0.70 -2.70
CA ARG A 134 8.96 -0.16 -1.54
C ARG A 134 7.66 0.23 -0.86
N PHE A 135 6.85 -0.76 -0.54
CA PHE A 135 5.59 -0.57 0.17
C PHE A 135 5.81 -0.41 1.68
N VAL A 136 5.10 0.55 2.26
CA VAL A 136 5.07 0.79 3.71
C VAL A 136 3.71 0.34 4.25
N TYR A 137 3.73 -0.48 5.31
CA TYR A 137 2.52 -1.01 5.94
C TYR A 137 2.22 -0.31 7.26
N SER A 138 0.93 -0.18 7.58
CA SER A 138 0.48 0.18 8.92
C SER A 138 0.64 -1.00 9.89
N PHE A 139 1.26 -0.82 11.05
CA PHE A 139 1.37 -1.90 12.06
C PHE A 139 0.09 -2.17 12.87
N VAL A 140 -1.00 -1.45 12.56
CA VAL A 140 -2.33 -1.66 13.15
C VAL A 140 -3.19 -2.54 12.25
N SER A 141 -3.39 -2.13 10.99
CA SER A 141 -4.25 -2.83 10.01
C SER A 141 -3.48 -3.66 8.97
N PHE A 142 -2.16 -3.46 8.85
CA PHE A 142 -1.30 -3.99 7.78
C PHE A 142 -1.75 -3.59 6.38
N GLU A 143 -2.53 -2.52 6.27
CA GLU A 143 -2.83 -1.88 4.99
C GLU A 143 -1.63 -1.08 4.49
N LEU A 144 -1.59 -0.89 3.18
CA LEU A 144 -0.58 -0.09 2.51
C LEU A 144 -0.85 1.39 2.76
N LEU A 145 0.16 2.08 3.28
CA LEU A 145 0.06 3.51 3.51
C LEU A 145 0.27 4.28 2.20
N PRO A 146 -0.53 5.35 1.94
CA PRO A 146 -0.39 6.22 0.78
C PRO A 146 0.81 7.16 0.91
N LEU A 147 2.01 6.59 1.01
CA LEU A 147 3.26 7.33 1.22
C LEU A 147 4.15 7.23 -0.01
N VAL A 148 4.69 8.37 -0.41
CA VAL A 148 5.67 8.49 -1.49
C VAL A 148 6.90 9.20 -0.94
N GLU A 149 8.05 8.51 -1.00
CA GLU A 149 9.32 9.07 -0.55
C GLU A 149 9.86 10.07 -1.58
N PHE A 150 10.37 11.19 -1.09
CA PHE A 150 11.03 12.20 -1.91
C PHE A 150 12.30 12.70 -1.23
N GLN A 151 13.23 13.22 -2.03
CA GLN A 151 14.49 13.81 -1.60
C GLN A 151 14.52 15.30 -1.92
N LEU A 152 15.26 16.06 -1.12
CA LEU A 152 15.42 17.50 -1.32
C LEU A 152 16.45 17.77 -2.43
N GLU A 153 16.24 18.85 -3.17
CA GLU A 153 17.21 19.36 -4.14
C GLU A 153 18.50 19.85 -3.47
N GLU A 154 19.65 19.66 -4.15
CA GLU A 154 20.96 20.11 -3.67
C GLU A 154 20.97 21.62 -3.42
N GLY A 155 21.11 22.03 -2.15
CA GLY A 155 21.10 23.45 -1.74
C GLY A 155 19.94 23.86 -0.83
N ILE A 156 19.08 22.93 -0.41
CA ILE A 156 18.06 23.13 0.63
C ILE A 156 18.54 22.44 1.90
N THR A 157 18.63 23.17 3.02
CA THR A 157 18.89 22.56 4.33
C THR A 157 17.62 21.93 4.90
N ASP A 158 17.75 20.91 5.73
CA ASP A 158 16.61 20.24 6.37
C ASP A 158 15.74 21.25 7.13
N GLU A 159 16.36 22.22 7.82
CA GLU A 159 15.67 23.29 8.55
C GLU A 159 14.90 24.24 7.62
N GLU A 160 15.46 24.58 6.46
CA GLU A 160 14.74 25.35 5.44
C GLU A 160 13.57 24.57 4.87
N ALA A 161 13.74 23.27 4.60
CA ALA A 161 12.66 22.43 4.09
C ALA A 161 11.48 22.34 5.06
N VAL A 162 11.73 22.14 6.36
CA VAL A 162 10.67 22.12 7.38
C VAL A 162 9.93 23.45 7.43
N ARG A 163 10.64 24.58 7.41
CA ARG A 163 10.00 25.91 7.40
C ARG A 163 9.14 26.14 6.17
N LEU A 164 9.57 25.66 5.01
CA LEU A 164 8.81 25.79 3.76
C LEU A 164 7.54 24.94 3.77
N ILE A 165 7.56 23.77 4.43
CA ILE A 165 6.40 22.87 4.59
C ILE A 165 5.42 23.40 5.64
N GLU A 166 5.91 24.03 6.70
CA GLU A 166 5.07 24.63 7.75
C GLU A 166 4.44 25.97 7.32
N THR A 167 4.95 26.58 6.25
CA THR A 167 4.36 27.78 5.67
C THR A 167 3.07 27.38 4.93
N PRO A 168 1.88 27.85 5.35
CA PRO A 168 0.64 27.48 4.69
C PRO A 168 0.71 27.91 3.22
N PRO A 169 0.23 27.07 2.27
CA PRO A 169 0.22 27.45 0.87
C PRO A 169 -0.57 28.75 0.73
N SER A 170 0.03 29.74 0.08
CA SER A 170 -0.66 30.98 -0.26
C SER A 170 -1.87 30.60 -1.10
N LYS A 171 -3.05 30.56 -0.49
CA LYS A 171 -4.31 30.48 -1.23
C LYS A 171 -4.31 31.69 -2.16
N VAL A 172 -4.05 31.45 -3.44
CA VAL A 172 -4.47 32.39 -4.47
C VAL A 172 -5.96 32.50 -4.25
N THR A 173 -6.42 33.67 -3.83
CA THR A 173 -7.84 33.97 -3.69
C THR A 173 -8.45 33.70 -5.04
N ASP A 174 -9.15 32.58 -5.10
CA ASP A 174 -9.88 32.10 -6.23
C ASP A 174 -11.01 33.12 -6.48
N GLU A 175 -10.74 34.11 -7.33
CA GLU A 175 -11.79 34.97 -7.91
C GLU A 175 -12.55 34.15 -8.97
N THR A 176 -13.12 33.02 -8.54
CA THR A 176 -13.82 32.00 -9.35
C THR A 176 -15.21 32.45 -9.83
N TRP A 177 -15.47 33.76 -9.82
CA TRP A 177 -16.78 34.33 -10.14
C TRP A 177 -16.59 35.52 -11.08
N LYS A 178 -16.89 35.30 -12.38
CA LYS A 178 -17.05 36.40 -13.34
C LYS A 178 -18.54 36.67 -13.52
N GLU A 179 -19.00 37.78 -12.98
CA GLU A 179 -20.38 38.25 -13.17
C GLU A 179 -20.46 39.13 -14.43
N ASN A 180 -21.26 38.72 -15.42
CA ASN A 180 -21.58 39.56 -16.56
C ASN A 180 -23.06 39.96 -16.49
N VAL A 181 -23.30 41.24 -16.20
CA VAL A 181 -24.65 41.83 -16.16
C VAL A 181 -24.85 42.67 -17.42
N SER A 182 -25.77 42.28 -18.30
CA SER A 182 -26.26 43.08 -19.42
C SER A 182 -27.72 43.47 -19.20
N GLU A 183 -28.20 44.54 -19.85
CA GLU A 183 -29.54 45.14 -19.59
C GLU A 183 -30.74 44.17 -19.66
N ASN A 184 -30.63 43.08 -20.43
CA ASN A 184 -31.69 42.08 -20.57
C ASN A 184 -31.32 40.66 -20.09
N GLN A 185 -30.09 40.42 -19.61
CA GLN A 185 -29.66 39.09 -19.15
C GLN A 185 -28.58 39.20 -18.07
N GLN A 186 -28.81 38.48 -16.96
CA GLN A 186 -27.80 38.18 -15.95
C GLN A 186 -27.29 36.76 -16.20
N MET A 187 -25.99 36.63 -16.51
CA MET A 187 -25.35 35.33 -16.68
C MET A 187 -24.23 35.17 -15.65
N LEU A 188 -24.37 34.13 -14.84
CA LEU A 188 -23.36 33.71 -13.88
C LEU A 188 -22.53 32.60 -14.55
N GLN A 189 -21.30 32.93 -14.95
CA GLN A 189 -20.43 31.98 -15.64
C GLN A 189 -19.44 31.39 -14.63
N LEU A 190 -19.70 30.15 -14.23
CA LEU A 190 -18.70 29.30 -13.58
C LEU A 190 -17.71 28.89 -14.67
N THR A 191 -16.61 29.63 -14.79
CA THR A 191 -15.45 29.11 -15.50
C THR A 191 -14.84 28.07 -14.59
N ASP A 192 -15.15 26.80 -14.87
CA ASP A 192 -14.41 25.66 -14.36
C ASP A 192 -13.01 25.65 -15.03
N ASP A 193 -12.26 26.72 -14.79
CA ASP A 193 -10.82 26.81 -15.07
C ASP A 193 -10.05 26.03 -13.99
N SER A 194 -10.69 25.04 -13.33
CA SER A 194 -9.95 23.91 -12.80
C SER A 194 -9.51 23.02 -13.97
N GLU A 195 -8.61 23.55 -14.81
CA GLU A 195 -7.45 22.73 -15.08
C GLU A 195 -6.92 22.41 -13.69
N GLU A 196 -7.18 21.18 -13.22
CA GLU A 196 -6.59 20.62 -12.02
C GLU A 196 -5.21 21.26 -11.88
N GLU A 197 -5.00 22.12 -10.86
CA GLU A 197 -3.66 22.48 -10.45
C GLU A 197 -3.04 21.14 -10.05
N LYS A 198 -2.55 20.38 -11.03
CA LYS A 198 -1.96 19.07 -10.83
C LYS A 198 -0.81 19.39 -9.92
N ASP A 199 -0.95 18.95 -8.67
CA ASP A 199 0.01 19.24 -7.62
C ASP A 199 1.41 19.20 -8.24
N PRO A 200 2.25 20.24 -8.05
CA PRO A 200 3.60 20.26 -8.61
C PRO A 200 4.39 18.99 -8.27
N PHE A 201 3.97 18.28 -7.22
CA PHE A 201 4.39 16.94 -6.84
C PHE A 201 3.86 15.82 -7.77
N MET A 202 2.55 15.74 -8.01
CA MET A 202 1.93 14.75 -8.91
C MET A 202 2.45 14.87 -10.35
N SER A 203 2.64 16.10 -10.83
CA SER A 203 3.23 16.32 -12.17
C SER A 203 4.69 15.86 -12.26
N LYS A 204 5.46 15.93 -11.18
CA LYS A 204 6.82 15.36 -11.11
C LYS A 204 6.81 13.83 -11.05
N ILE A 205 5.82 13.24 -10.38
CA ILE A 205 5.64 11.79 -10.34
C ILE A 205 5.39 11.24 -11.74
N MET A 206 4.45 11.84 -12.49
CA MET A 206 4.11 11.40 -13.86
C MET A 206 5.31 11.51 -14.82
N LYS A 207 6.16 12.54 -14.66
CA LYS A 207 7.38 12.71 -15.48
C LYS A 207 8.47 11.68 -15.20
N HIS A 208 8.43 11.02 -14.04
CA HIS A 208 9.41 10.01 -13.63
C HIS A 208 8.98 8.57 -13.93
N GLU A 209 7.83 8.35 -14.60
CA GLU A 209 7.31 7.01 -14.89
C GLU A 209 8.08 6.22 -15.96
N ASP A 210 8.96 6.87 -16.73
CA ASP A 210 9.63 6.23 -17.88
C ASP A 210 10.88 5.41 -17.53
N SER A 211 11.31 5.41 -16.26
CA SER A 211 12.48 4.65 -15.82
C SER A 211 12.08 3.40 -15.05
N ASN A 212 12.43 2.23 -15.58
CA ASN A 212 12.27 0.93 -14.92
C ASN A 212 13.21 0.76 -13.70
N THR A 213 14.03 1.77 -13.40
CA THR A 213 14.90 1.82 -12.22
C THR A 213 14.39 2.81 -11.20
N PHE A 214 14.30 2.38 -9.94
CA PHE A 214 13.89 3.23 -8.83
C PHE A 214 14.80 4.46 -8.74
N SER A 215 14.20 5.64 -8.95
CA SER A 215 14.85 6.93 -8.72
C SER A 215 14.04 7.71 -7.69
N PRO A 216 14.68 8.33 -6.68
CA PRO A 216 13.97 9.16 -5.71
C PRO A 216 13.43 10.43 -6.40
N ILE A 217 12.24 10.89 -5.99
CA ILE A 217 11.64 12.12 -6.52
C ILE A 217 12.37 13.30 -5.89
N VAL A 218 12.98 14.17 -6.70
CA VAL A 218 13.68 15.36 -6.20
C VAL A 218 12.74 16.57 -6.17
N VAL A 219 12.62 17.17 -4.98
CA VAL A 219 11.67 18.24 -4.69
C VAL A 219 12.43 19.54 -4.42
N GLY A 220 12.06 20.57 -5.17
CA GLY A 220 12.66 21.91 -5.07
C GLY A 220 11.78 22.85 -4.26
N LYS A 221 12.29 24.04 -3.92
CA LYS A 221 11.65 25.02 -3.02
C LYS A 221 10.20 25.35 -3.39
N LYS A 222 9.88 25.46 -4.68
CA LYS A 222 8.51 25.76 -5.17
C LYS A 222 7.51 24.65 -4.87
N THR A 223 7.92 23.40 -4.98
CA THR A 223 7.07 22.24 -4.70
C THR A 223 6.92 22.04 -3.19
N LEU A 224 7.93 22.36 -2.38
CA LEU A 224 7.81 22.31 -0.91
C LEU A 224 6.79 23.31 -0.37
N LEU A 225 6.73 24.51 -0.96
CA LEU A 225 5.76 25.55 -0.59
C LEU A 225 4.31 25.22 -0.98
N SER A 226 4.10 24.34 -1.96
CA SER A 226 2.76 23.89 -2.35
C SER A 226 2.28 22.70 -1.52
N LEU A 227 3.16 22.04 -0.77
CA LEU A 227 2.79 20.90 0.07
C LEU A 227 2.13 21.39 1.36
N ASP A 228 1.03 20.75 1.74
CA ASP A 228 0.43 21.01 3.04
C ASP A 228 1.21 20.29 4.14
N GLY A 229 1.60 21.00 5.19
CA GLY A 229 2.33 20.45 6.33
C GLY A 229 1.60 19.31 7.05
N SER A 230 0.26 19.23 6.93
CA SER A 230 -0.52 18.10 7.47
C SER A 230 -0.34 16.79 6.69
N SER A 231 0.08 16.89 5.43
CA SER A 231 0.26 15.76 4.50
C SER A 231 1.68 15.22 4.43
N VAL A 232 2.63 15.89 5.09
CA VAL A 232 4.05 15.51 5.07
C VAL A 232 4.45 14.87 6.39
N LEU A 233 5.01 13.66 6.32
CA LEU A 233 5.57 12.97 7.48
C LEU A 233 7.08 13.14 7.50
N ILE A 234 7.60 13.75 8.56
CA ILE A 234 9.04 13.95 8.76
C ILE A 234 9.58 12.86 9.69
N CYS A 235 10.32 11.91 9.13
CA CYS A 235 11.02 10.89 9.91
C CYS A 235 12.41 11.40 10.32
N LYS A 236 12.62 11.66 11.61
CA LYS A 236 13.95 11.94 12.16
C LYS A 236 14.70 10.62 12.29
N TRP A 237 15.71 10.42 11.45
CA TRP A 237 16.62 9.28 11.60
C TRP A 237 17.44 9.47 12.89
N SER A 238 17.55 8.40 13.67
CA SER A 238 18.49 8.40 14.80
C SER A 238 19.91 8.51 14.26
N PRO A 239 20.83 9.22 14.93
CA PRO A 239 22.23 9.22 14.51
C PRO A 239 22.78 7.78 14.46
N PRO A 240 23.67 7.47 13.50
CA PRO A 240 24.22 6.14 13.27
C PRO A 240 25.06 5.61 14.44
#